data_AF-A0A1J9QEP8-F1
#
_entry.id   AF-A0A1J9QEP8-F1
#
_cell.length_a   1.000
_cell.length_b   1.000
_cell.length_c   1.000
_cell.angle_alpha   90.00
_cell.angle_beta   90.00
_cell.angle_gamma   90.00
#
_symmetry.space_group_name_H-M   'P 1'
#
loop_
_entity.id
_entity.type
_entity.pdbx_description
1 polymer ?
#
loop_
_entity_poly.entity_id
_entity_poly.type
_entity_poly.pdbx_seq_one_letter_code
_entity_poly.pdbx_strand_id
1 'polypeptide(L)'
;MKQIFSDLPPLVRSGQLKIDECFHQAIEDWFHYVGRTFDVQIYEHYNKIYMEMENAWSVLDIEHQLQDHGGKSDECRQCGTIREEPRKRDYFLEQPSACSPGKVLASEAGATHIDKLGV
;
A
#
# COMPACT_ATOMS: atom_id res chain seq x y z
N MET A 1 -24.29 -5.31 10.75
CA MET A 1 -22.98 -4.74 11.16
C MET A 1 -23.25 -3.48 11.96
N LYS A 2 -22.85 -3.43 13.24
CA LYS A 2 -22.87 -2.18 14.01
C LYS A 2 -21.60 -1.42 13.65
N GLN A 3 -21.72 -0.21 13.09
CA GLN A 3 -20.58 0.69 12.93
C GLN A 3 -20.06 1.01 14.34
N ILE A 4 -18.79 0.68 14.59
CA ILE A 4 -18.16 0.79 15.90
C ILE A 4 -17.77 2.25 16.20
N PHE A 5 -17.78 3.12 15.19
CA PHE A 5 -17.37 4.52 15.30
C PHE A 5 -18.27 5.44 14.44
N SER A 6 -19.43 5.79 14.97
CA SER A 6 -20.43 6.63 14.29
C SER A 6 -19.98 8.09 14.09
N ASP A 7 -18.95 8.53 14.84
CA ASP A 7 -18.57 9.94 14.96
C ASP A 7 -17.33 10.33 14.14
N LEU A 8 -16.72 9.38 13.44
CA LEU A 8 -15.55 9.63 12.59
C LEU A 8 -15.86 10.42 11.30
N PRO A 9 -16.98 10.18 10.57
CA PRO A 9 -17.21 10.84 9.27
C PRO A 9 -17.26 12.38 9.31
N PRO A 10 -17.85 13.03 10.33
CA PRO A 10 -17.82 14.49 10.46
C PRO A 10 -16.42 15.07 10.67
N LEU A 11 -15.55 14.34 11.39
CA LEU A 11 -14.20 14.79 11.75
C LEU A 11 -13.19 14.64 10.60
N VAL A 12 -13.41 13.65 9.72
CA VAL A 12 -12.68 13.50 8.44
C VAL A 12 -13.04 14.65 7.50
N ARG A 13 -14.35 14.94 7.37
CA ARG A 13 -14.83 16.02 6.49
C ARG A 13 -14.37 17.41 6.94
N SER A 14 -14.17 17.62 8.24
CA SER A 14 -13.68 18.90 8.76
C SER A 14 -12.17 19.09 8.62
N GLY A 15 -11.43 18.07 8.14
CA GLY A 15 -9.97 18.08 8.03
C GLY A 15 -9.25 18.10 9.39
N GLN A 16 -9.99 18.01 10.49
CA GLN A 16 -9.46 17.97 11.87
C GLN A 16 -8.89 16.59 12.20
N LEU A 17 -9.31 15.57 11.46
CA LEU A 17 -8.77 14.23 11.50
C LEU A 17 -8.21 13.89 10.12
N LYS A 18 -6.87 13.89 9.98
CA LYS A 18 -6.23 13.14 8.90
C LYS A 18 -6.32 11.67 9.30
N ILE A 19 -7.36 10.98 8.85
CA ILE A 19 -7.26 9.53 8.74
C ILE A 19 -6.36 9.33 7.53
N ASP A 20 -5.13 8.84 7.72
CA ASP A 20 -4.51 8.06 6.66
C ASP A 20 -5.44 6.87 6.46
N GLU A 21 -6.37 6.99 5.49
CA GLU A 21 -7.57 6.15 5.35
C GLU A 21 -7.28 4.67 5.11
N CYS A 22 -6.01 4.27 5.04
CA CYS A 22 -5.60 2.87 4.97
C CYS A 22 -4.73 2.57 6.19
N PHE A 23 -5.19 1.65 7.04
CA PHE A 23 -4.26 0.99 7.94
C PHE A 23 -3.19 0.32 7.10
N HIS A 24 -1.95 0.21 7.61
CA HIS A 24 -0.93 -0.55 6.92
C HIS A 24 -1.49 -1.93 6.56
N GLN A 25 -1.33 -2.38 5.31
CA GLN A 25 -2.06 -3.54 4.78
C GLN A 25 -1.86 -4.82 5.61
N ALA A 26 -0.71 -4.92 6.30
CA ALA A 26 -0.44 -5.95 7.30
C ALA A 26 -1.48 -6.02 8.45
N ILE A 27 -1.98 -4.88 8.91
CA ILE A 27 -3.00 -4.76 9.97
C ILE A 27 -4.37 -5.17 9.42
N GLU A 28 -4.71 -4.73 8.21
CA GLU A 28 -5.97 -5.12 7.56
C GLU A 28 -6.02 -6.64 7.36
N ASP A 29 -4.94 -7.22 6.84
CA ASP A 29 -4.79 -8.65 6.66
C ASP A 29 -4.85 -9.41 8.00
N TRP A 30 -4.32 -8.83 9.08
CA TRP A 30 -4.43 -9.42 10.42
C TRP A 30 -5.89 -9.60 10.85
N PHE A 31 -6.74 -8.61 10.61
CA PHE A 31 -8.18 -8.73 10.87
C PHE A 31 -8.85 -9.68 9.89
N HIS A 32 -8.50 -9.60 8.60
CA HIS A 32 -9.11 -10.41 7.55
C HIS A 32 -8.83 -11.91 7.72
N TYR A 33 -7.60 -12.28 8.05
CA TYR A 33 -7.16 -13.66 8.26
C TYR A 33 -7.19 -14.10 9.73
N VAL A 34 -7.98 -13.41 10.58
CA VAL A 34 -8.29 -13.82 11.95
C VAL A 34 -7.03 -14.08 12.78
N GLY A 35 -6.17 -13.07 12.86
CA GLY A 35 -4.95 -13.12 13.66
C GLY A 35 -3.69 -13.48 12.88
N ARG A 36 -3.75 -13.47 11.55
CA ARG A 36 -2.64 -13.86 10.67
C ARG A 36 -2.30 -12.76 9.70
N THR A 37 -1.03 -12.54 9.45
CA THR A 37 -0.60 -11.61 8.40
C THR A 37 0.74 -12.06 7.82
N PHE A 38 1.08 -11.49 6.67
CA PHE A 38 2.38 -11.68 6.03
C PHE A 38 3.45 -10.85 6.74
N ASP A 39 4.71 -11.17 6.49
CA ASP A 39 5.81 -10.37 7.00
C ASP A 39 5.73 -8.94 6.46
N VAL A 40 5.95 -7.93 7.31
CA VAL A 40 5.91 -6.51 6.94
C VAL A 40 6.89 -6.22 5.78
N GLN A 41 8.02 -6.91 5.72
CA GLN A 41 9.00 -6.76 4.65
C GLN A 41 8.44 -7.17 3.28
N ILE A 42 7.47 -8.09 3.22
CA ILE A 42 6.82 -8.47 1.95
C ILE A 42 5.98 -7.30 1.42
N TYR A 43 5.25 -6.61 2.28
CA TYR A 43 4.48 -5.41 1.90
C TYR A 43 5.40 -4.27 1.50
N GLU A 44 6.45 -3.99 2.27
CA GLU A 44 7.45 -2.97 1.93
C GLU A 44 8.09 -3.24 0.57
N HIS A 45 8.46 -4.50 0.32
CA HIS A 45 9.05 -4.90 -0.95
C HIS A 45 8.07 -4.74 -2.12
N TYR A 46 6.83 -5.23 -1.96
CA TYR A 46 5.78 -5.07 -2.97
C TYR A 46 5.50 -3.59 -3.26
N ASN A 47 5.30 -2.77 -2.23
CA ASN A 47 5.03 -1.35 -2.35
C ASN A 47 6.17 -0.61 -3.05
N LYS A 48 7.42 -0.96 -2.75
CA LYS A 48 8.58 -0.40 -3.44
C LYS A 48 8.55 -0.71 -4.94
N ILE A 49 8.32 -1.97 -5.32
CA ILE A 49 8.27 -2.35 -6.74
C ILE A 49 7.09 -1.69 -7.46
N TYR A 50 5.93 -1.60 -6.80
CA TYR A 50 4.75 -0.93 -7.34
C TYR A 50 5.03 0.56 -7.57
N MET A 51 5.60 1.26 -6.58
CA MET A 51 5.97 2.68 -6.73
C MET A 51 7.04 2.91 -7.80
N GLU A 52 8.03 2.02 -7.93
CA GLU A 52 9.03 2.12 -9.01
C GLU A 52 8.38 2.00 -10.39
N MET A 53 7.41 1.10 -10.55
CA MET A 53 6.62 0.98 -11.78
C MET A 53 5.77 2.23 -12.02
N GLU A 54 5.02 2.70 -11.02
CA GLU A 54 4.16 3.88 -11.11
C GLU A 54 4.96 5.13 -11.49
N ASN A 55 6.12 5.33 -10.88
CA ASN A 55 7.02 6.42 -11.22
C ASN A 55 7.53 6.32 -12.66
N ALA A 56 7.92 5.12 -13.12
CA ALA A 56 8.35 4.92 -14.50
C ALA A 56 7.21 5.17 -15.49
N TRP A 57 5.98 4.74 -15.16
CA TRP A 57 4.79 4.99 -15.95
C TRP A 57 4.47 6.49 -16.05
N SER A 58 4.53 7.19 -14.91
CA SER A 58 4.31 8.64 -14.84
C SER A 58 5.32 9.42 -15.69
N VAL A 59 6.61 9.08 -15.61
CA VAL A 59 7.65 9.70 -16.44
C VAL A 59 7.36 9.49 -17.93
N LEU A 60 7.03 8.26 -18.33
CA LEU A 60 6.74 7.91 -19.71
C LEU A 60 5.49 8.63 -20.23
N ASP A 61 4.44 8.72 -19.41
CA ASP A 61 3.21 9.43 -19.77
C ASP A 61 3.49 10.93 -19.95
N ILE A 62 4.25 11.56 -19.05
CA ILE A 62 4.66 12.96 -19.18
C ILE A 62 5.47 13.17 -20.48
N GLU A 63 6.44 12.32 -20.76
CA GLU A 63 7.24 12.40 -21.99
C GLU A 63 6.38 12.24 -23.25
N HIS A 64 5.42 11.31 -23.23
CA HIS A 64 4.45 11.12 -24.32
C HIS A 64 3.63 12.38 -24.59
N GLN A 65 3.10 13.01 -23.54
CA GLN A 65 2.33 14.26 -23.68
C GLN A 65 3.20 15.41 -24.19
N LEU A 66 4.47 15.49 -23.76
CA LEU A 66 5.40 16.53 -24.20
C LEU A 66 5.82 16.39 -25.66
N GLN A 67 5.84 15.16 -26.18
CA GLN A 67 6.21 14.88 -27.58
C GLN A 67 5.02 14.93 -28.54
N ASP A 68 3.81 15.22 -28.04
CA ASP A 68 2.57 15.33 -28.82
C ASP A 68 2.31 14.13 -29.75
N HIS A 69 2.67 12.93 -29.27
CA HIS A 69 2.52 11.70 -30.04
C HIS A 69 1.05 11.29 -30.27
N GLY A 70 0.10 11.96 -29.61
CA GLY A 70 -1.32 11.68 -29.68
C GLY A 70 -1.70 10.32 -29.08
N GLY A 71 -2.97 10.15 -28.72
CA GLY A 71 -3.46 8.90 -28.10
C GLY A 71 -2.87 8.65 -26.71
N LYS A 72 -3.01 7.41 -26.23
CA LYS A 72 -2.53 7.01 -24.91
C LYS A 72 -1.07 6.53 -24.97
N SER A 73 -0.35 6.77 -23.89
CA SER A 73 1.05 6.37 -23.71
C SER A 73 1.27 4.86 -23.72
N ASP A 74 0.28 4.06 -23.28
CA ASP A 74 0.31 2.59 -23.25
C ASP A 74 0.24 1.93 -24.63
N GLU A 75 -0.31 2.63 -25.62
CA GLU A 75 -0.46 2.15 -27.00
C GLU A 75 0.56 2.80 -27.96
N CYS A 76 1.39 3.70 -27.46
CA CYS A 76 2.32 4.48 -28.27
C CYS A 76 3.54 3.64 -28.68
N ARG A 77 3.65 3.33 -29.99
CA ARG A 77 4.79 2.57 -30.55
C ARG A 77 6.13 3.30 -30.47
N GLN A 78 6.10 4.60 -30.22
CA GLN A 78 7.30 5.45 -30.08
C GLN A 78 7.75 5.58 -28.64
N CYS A 79 6.85 5.35 -27.68
CA CYS A 79 7.18 5.30 -26.26
C CYS A 79 7.72 3.91 -25.90
N GLY A 80 8.58 3.85 -24.88
CA GLY A 80 9.15 2.60 -24.39
C GLY A 80 8.09 1.61 -23.90
N THR A 81 8.48 0.36 -23.65
CA THR A 81 7.56 -0.63 -23.08
C THR A 81 7.38 -0.38 -21.58
N ILE A 82 6.13 -0.25 -21.15
CA ILE A 82 5.76 -0.18 -19.74
C ILE A 82 5.96 -1.55 -19.09
N ARG A 83 6.50 -1.58 -17.87
CA ARG A 83 6.56 -2.80 -17.05
C ARG A 83 5.15 -3.22 -16.64
N GLU A 84 4.84 -4.51 -16.75
CA GLU A 84 3.55 -5.04 -16.27
C GLU A 84 3.34 -4.76 -14.77
N GLU A 85 2.08 -4.57 -14.40
CA GLU A 85 1.69 -4.39 -12.99
C GLU A 85 2.15 -5.58 -12.13
N PRO A 86 2.87 -5.32 -11.01
CA PRO A 86 3.30 -6.38 -10.10
C PRO A 86 2.09 -7.13 -9.57
N ARG A 87 2.03 -8.44 -9.80
CA ARG A 87 0.91 -9.24 -9.29
C ARG A 87 1.17 -9.60 -7.84
N LYS A 88 0.24 -9.26 -6.93
CA LYS A 88 0.34 -9.62 -5.51
C LYS A 88 0.72 -11.09 -5.28
N ARG A 89 0.12 -12.02 -6.03
CA ARG A 89 0.42 -13.47 -5.88
C ARG A 89 1.90 -13.85 -6.07
N ASP A 90 2.68 -13.04 -6.78
CA ASP A 90 4.10 -13.32 -7.04
C ASP A 90 4.99 -12.91 -5.84
N TYR A 91 4.44 -12.12 -4.90
CA TYR A 91 5.13 -11.62 -3.70
C TYR A 91 4.58 -12.25 -2.41
N PHE A 92 3.27 -12.52 -2.38
CA PHE A 92 2.55 -13.08 -1.24
C PHE A 92 2.39 -14.61 -1.41
N LEU A 93 3.52 -15.32 -1.53
CA LEU A 93 3.58 -16.74 -1.88
C LEU A 93 3.32 -17.70 -0.71
N GLU A 94 3.71 -17.32 0.50
CA GLU A 94 3.52 -18.13 1.70
C GLU A 94 2.13 -17.91 2.32
N GLN A 95 1.65 -18.83 3.15
CA GLN A 95 0.43 -18.53 3.91
C GLN A 95 0.72 -17.50 5.00
N PRO A 96 -0.22 -16.58 5.30
CA PRO A 96 -0.04 -15.62 6.37
C PRO A 96 0.15 -16.33 7.72
N SER A 97 1.11 -15.82 8.49
CA SER A 97 1.53 -16.42 9.75
C SER A 97 0.76 -15.84 10.92
N ALA A 98 0.45 -16.67 11.92
CA ALA A 98 -0.24 -16.22 13.12
C ALA A 98 0.70 -15.34 13.97
N CYS A 99 0.20 -14.19 14.41
CA CYS A 99 0.94 -13.28 15.27
C CYS A 99 0.01 -12.45 16.17
N SER A 100 0.56 -11.88 17.25
CA SER A 100 -0.20 -10.96 18.09
C SER A 100 -0.37 -9.60 17.39
N PRO A 101 -1.46 -8.86 17.66
CA PRO A 101 -1.61 -7.49 17.16
C PRO A 101 -0.43 -6.61 17.59
N GLY A 102 0.07 -6.86 18.80
CA GLY A 102 1.24 -6.20 19.37
C GLY A 102 2.48 -6.31 18.48
N LYS A 103 2.69 -7.50 17.90
CA LYS A 103 3.81 -7.75 17.00
C LYS A 103 3.64 -7.05 15.66
N VAL A 104 2.43 -7.06 15.08
CA VAL A 104 2.15 -6.41 13.78
C VAL A 104 2.41 -4.91 13.86
N LEU A 105 1.87 -4.26 14.90
CA LEU A 105 2.06 -2.82 15.12
C LEU A 105 3.52 -2.47 15.43
N ALA A 106 4.23 -3.30 16.21
CA ALA A 106 5.65 -3.07 16.44
C ALA A 106 6.45 -3.15 15.13
N SER A 107 6.20 -4.18 14.30
CA SER A 107 6.87 -4.35 13.01
C SER A 107 6.58 -3.21 12.04
N GLU A 108 5.34 -2.73 11.99
CA GLU A 108 4.95 -1.57 11.18
C GLU A 108 5.65 -0.28 11.62
N ALA A 109 5.78 -0.08 12.94
CA ALA A 109 6.52 1.06 13.50
C ALA A 109 8.05 0.91 13.45
N GLY A 110 8.59 -0.14 12.80
CA GLY A 110 10.03 -0.42 12.77
C GLY A 110 10.63 -0.72 14.15
N ALA A 111 9.80 -1.11 15.12
CA ALA A 111 10.16 -1.34 16.50
C ALA A 111 10.13 -2.84 16.86
N THR A 112 10.90 -3.21 17.90
CA THR A 112 10.84 -4.58 18.45
C THR A 112 9.66 -4.77 19.41
N HIS A 113 9.23 -3.70 20.07
CA HIS A 113 8.11 -3.69 21.03
C HIS A 113 7.39 -2.34 20.96
N ILE A 114 6.06 -2.35 21.00
CA ILE A 114 5.23 -1.13 20.94
C ILE A 114 5.54 -0.21 22.13
N ASP A 115 5.77 -0.78 23.28
CA ASP A 115 6.09 -0.13 24.54
C ASP A 115 7.41 0.67 24.51
N LYS A 116 8.19 0.56 23.43
CA LYS A 116 9.38 1.40 23.17
C LYS A 116 9.10 2.59 22.24
N LEU A 117 7.90 2.70 21.70
CA LEU A 117 7.46 3.88 20.95
C LEU A 117 7.06 4.93 21.98
N GLY A 118 7.95 5.88 22.26
CA GLY A 118 7.62 7.03 23.10
C GLY A 118 6.50 7.83 22.45
N VAL A 119 5.38 7.95 23.16
CA VAL A 119 4.23 8.78 22.79
C VAL A 119 4.51 10.24 23.11
#